data_AF-A0A1X7SMB3-F1
#
_entry.id   AF-A0A1X7SMB3-F1
#
_cell.length_a   1.000
_cell.length_b   1.000
_cell.length_c   1.000
_cell.angle_alpha   90.00
_cell.angle_beta   90.00
_cell.angle_gamma   90.00
#
_symmetry.space_group_name_H-M   'P 1'
#
loop_
_entity.id
_entity.type
_entity.pdbx_description
1 polymer ?
#
loop_
_entity_poly.entity_id
_entity_poly.type
_entity_poly.pdbx_seq_one_letter_code
_entity_poly.pdbx_strand_id
1 'polypeptide(L)'
;MPVFNEVIKQEPESYPFRQPVNPIDLGIPDYFDVIKNPIDLSTIRKKLESGSYSDPWQFCDDMQLMFNNAWTFNKKTSRVYKFCSKLHEVFYENIDKAMVSLGYCCGQKYFFHTQVLYCDGKLCLIPRDSVYYNYKDM
;
A
#
# COMPACT_ATOMS: atom_id res chain seq x y z
N MET A 1 15.90 3.00 -6.58
CA MET A 1 15.75 2.18 -5.36
C MET A 1 15.73 0.70 -5.74
N PRO A 2 16.65 -0.15 -5.24
CA PRO A 2 16.75 -1.57 -5.66
C PRO A 2 15.45 -2.37 -5.48
N VAL A 3 14.71 -2.11 -4.40
CA VAL A 3 13.43 -2.76 -4.08
C VAL A 3 12.37 -2.61 -5.18
N PHE A 4 12.40 -1.54 -5.97
CA PHE A 4 11.42 -1.33 -7.04
C PHE A 4 11.51 -2.43 -8.12
N ASN A 5 12.72 -2.85 -8.44
CA ASN A 5 12.95 -3.91 -9.43
C ASN A 5 12.49 -5.28 -8.92
N GLU A 6 12.60 -5.51 -7.60
CA GLU A 6 12.11 -6.72 -6.95
C GLU A 6 10.58 -6.84 -7.02
N VAL A 7 9.87 -5.71 -6.96
CA VAL A 7 8.41 -5.66 -7.10
C VAL A 7 7.98 -5.84 -8.55
N ILE A 8 8.60 -5.14 -9.50
CA ILE A 8 8.13 -5.16 -10.90
C ILE A 8 8.38 -6.50 -11.62
N LYS A 9 9.38 -7.27 -11.17
CA LYS A 9 9.70 -8.60 -11.75
C LYS A 9 8.74 -9.70 -11.32
N GLN A 10 7.84 -9.45 -10.37
CA GLN A 10 6.87 -10.46 -9.93
C GLN A 10 5.83 -10.70 -11.03
N GLU A 11 5.68 -11.96 -11.42
CA GLU A 11 4.76 -12.38 -12.48
C GLU A 11 3.92 -13.57 -12.03
N PRO A 12 2.59 -13.51 -12.21
CA PRO A 12 1.81 -12.48 -12.92
C PRO A 12 1.43 -11.24 -12.07
N GLU A 13 1.88 -11.15 -10.82
CA GLU A 13 1.32 -10.23 -9.81
C GLU A 13 1.48 -8.75 -10.17
N SER A 14 2.59 -8.36 -10.78
CA SER A 14 2.86 -6.95 -11.10
C SER A 14 2.01 -6.41 -12.26
N TYR A 15 1.47 -7.27 -13.13
CA TYR A 15 0.85 -6.83 -14.40
C TYR A 15 -0.24 -5.77 -14.26
N PRO A 16 -1.21 -5.88 -13.33
CA PRO A 16 -2.26 -4.87 -13.19
C PRO A 16 -1.77 -3.50 -12.70
N PHE A 17 -0.54 -3.43 -12.17
CA PHE A 17 0.03 -2.25 -11.56
C PHE A 17 1.12 -1.60 -12.43
N ARG A 18 1.47 -2.22 -13.57
CA ARG A 18 2.56 -1.74 -14.44
C ARG A 18 2.21 -0.47 -15.21
N GLN A 19 0.93 -0.12 -15.34
CA GLN A 19 0.43 1.02 -16.08
C GLN A 19 -0.68 1.73 -15.29
N PRO A 20 -0.97 3.02 -15.58
CA PRO A 20 -2.10 3.71 -14.99
C PRO A 20 -3.41 2.96 -15.24
N VAL A 21 -4.29 2.93 -14.23
CA VAL A 21 -5.62 2.35 -14.37
C VAL A 21 -6.41 3.16 -15.40
N ASN A 22 -6.91 2.50 -16.44
CA ASN A 22 -7.88 3.08 -17.38
C ASN A 22 -9.27 2.50 -17.08
N PRO A 23 -10.15 3.25 -16.40
CA PRO A 23 -11.46 2.74 -15.99
C PRO A 23 -12.38 2.34 -17.14
N ILE A 24 -12.27 3.02 -18.29
CA ILE A 24 -13.11 2.77 -19.46
C ILE A 24 -12.72 1.43 -20.09
N ASP A 25 -11.42 1.23 -20.37
CA ASP A 25 -10.91 0.01 -20.99
C ASP A 25 -11.14 -1.23 -20.12
N LEU A 26 -11.11 -1.04 -18.80
CA LEU A 26 -11.29 -2.11 -17.81
C LEU A 26 -12.75 -2.35 -17.41
N GLY A 27 -13.70 -1.54 -17.90
CA GLY A 27 -15.12 -1.67 -17.58
C GLY A 27 -15.47 -1.39 -16.11
N ILE A 28 -14.73 -0.49 -15.45
CA ILE A 28 -14.89 -0.12 -14.03
C ILE A 28 -15.08 1.41 -13.88
N PRO A 29 -16.14 1.99 -14.44
CA PRO A 29 -16.29 3.44 -14.59
C PRO A 29 -16.31 4.22 -13.26
N ASP A 30 -16.63 3.55 -12.14
CA ASP A 30 -16.68 4.10 -10.78
C ASP A 30 -15.31 4.20 -10.10
N TYR A 31 -14.22 3.80 -10.76
CA TYR A 31 -12.88 3.77 -10.15
C TYR A 31 -12.46 5.11 -9.53
N PHE A 32 -12.65 6.23 -10.21
CA PHE A 32 -12.26 7.56 -9.70
C PHE A 32 -13.28 8.15 -8.71
N ASP A 33 -14.46 7.55 -8.59
CA ASP A 33 -15.41 7.87 -7.53
C ASP A 33 -14.94 7.33 -6.18
N VAL A 34 -14.26 6.17 -6.22
CA VAL A 34 -13.68 5.52 -5.03
C VAL A 34 -12.23 5.99 -4.77
N ILE A 35 -11.39 6.00 -5.80
CA ILE A 35 -9.95 6.27 -5.70
C ILE A 35 -9.63 7.69 -6.13
N LYS A 36 -9.24 8.53 -5.17
CA LYS A 36 -9.00 9.97 -5.38
C LYS A 36 -7.60 10.32 -5.87
N ASN A 37 -6.60 9.52 -5.50
CA ASN A 37 -5.21 9.75 -5.88
C ASN A 37 -4.66 8.49 -6.55
N PRO A 38 -4.99 8.23 -7.83
CA PRO A 38 -4.51 7.05 -8.54
C PRO A 38 -2.98 7.12 -8.74
N ILE A 39 -2.33 5.95 -8.66
CA ILE A 39 -0.89 5.80 -8.89
C ILE A 39 -0.58 4.37 -9.33
N ASP A 40 0.51 4.20 -10.07
CA ASP A 40 0.96 2.95 -10.65
C ASP A 40 2.50 2.87 -10.73
N LEU A 41 3.04 1.68 -11.02
CA LEU A 41 4.48 1.44 -11.06
C LEU A 41 5.20 2.23 -12.16
N SER A 42 4.57 2.54 -13.29
CA SER A 42 5.20 3.36 -14.34
C SER A 42 5.36 4.81 -13.88
N THR A 43 4.37 5.35 -13.17
CA THR A 43 4.43 6.69 -12.58
C THR A 43 5.51 6.75 -11.49
N ILE A 44 5.57 5.76 -10.60
CA ILE A 44 6.59 5.66 -9.55
C ILE A 44 7.99 5.54 -10.16
N ARG A 45 8.16 4.72 -11.21
CA ARG A 45 9.42 4.61 -11.97
C ARG A 45 9.87 5.96 -12.53
N LYS A 46 8.97 6.70 -13.20
CA LYS A 46 9.28 8.02 -13.76
C LYS A 46 9.71 9.00 -12.67
N LYS A 47 9.05 9.01 -11.51
CA LYS A 47 9.44 9.85 -10.37
C LYS A 47 10.81 9.47 -9.81
N LEU A 48 11.14 8.18 -9.74
CA LEU A 48 12.47 7.70 -9.35
C LEU A 48 13.56 8.15 -10.34
N GLU A 49 13.33 7.92 -11.64
CA GLU A 49 14.31 8.20 -12.70
C GLU A 49 14.54 9.71 -12.92
N SER A 50 13.52 10.53 -12.71
CA SER A 50 13.63 11.99 -12.80
C SER A 50 14.20 12.64 -11.53
N GLY A 51 14.43 11.88 -10.46
CA GLY A 51 14.85 12.43 -9.17
C GLY A 51 13.77 13.27 -8.48
N SER A 52 12.49 13.04 -8.79
CA SER A 52 11.37 13.78 -8.20
C SER A 52 11.17 13.53 -6.69
N TYR A 53 11.80 12.49 -6.14
CA TYR A 53 11.76 12.20 -4.71
C TYR A 53 12.93 12.88 -3.99
N SER A 54 12.62 13.87 -3.16
CA SER A 54 13.62 14.54 -2.31
C SER A 54 13.98 13.72 -1.06
N ASP A 55 13.09 12.82 -0.66
CA ASP A 55 13.22 11.94 0.50
C ASP A 55 12.80 10.52 0.11
N PRO A 56 13.59 9.47 0.39
CA PRO A 56 13.19 8.09 0.11
C PRO A 56 11.87 7.67 0.76
N TRP A 57 11.42 8.32 1.84
CA TRP A 57 10.10 8.05 2.40
C TRP A 57 8.95 8.44 1.46
N GLN A 58 9.13 9.42 0.58
CA GLN A 58 8.12 9.77 -0.43
C GLN A 58 7.92 8.65 -1.46
N PHE A 59 8.98 7.90 -1.77
CA PHE A 59 8.88 6.70 -2.60
C PHE A 59 8.10 5.60 -1.87
N CYS A 60 8.38 5.38 -0.57
CA CYS A 60 7.62 4.43 0.24
C CYS A 60 6.14 4.81 0.34
N ASP A 61 5.83 6.10 0.46
CA ASP A 61 4.46 6.62 0.53
C ASP A 61 3.69 6.34 -0.76
N ASP A 62 4.31 6.54 -1.92
CA ASP A 62 3.70 6.25 -3.22
C ASP A 62 3.46 4.74 -3.42
N MET A 63 4.41 3.89 -3.00
CA MET A 63 4.23 2.44 -3.03
C MET A 63 3.06 2.03 -2.12
N GLN A 64 2.99 2.58 -0.91
CA GLN A 64 1.88 2.31 0.01
C GLN A 64 0.54 2.83 -0.53
N LEU A 65 0.52 4.00 -1.16
CA LEU A 65 -0.67 4.56 -1.80
C LEU A 65 -1.20 3.63 -2.89
N MET A 66 -0.32 3.11 -3.74
CA MET A 66 -0.68 2.12 -4.76
C MET A 66 -1.34 0.88 -4.14
N PHE A 67 -0.75 0.34 -3.07
CA PHE A 67 -1.29 -0.84 -2.39
C PHE A 67 -2.66 -0.57 -1.75
N ASN A 68 -2.78 0.57 -1.04
CA ASN A 68 -4.02 0.98 -0.41
C ASN A 68 -5.13 1.18 -1.44
N ASN A 69 -4.86 1.87 -2.55
CA ASN A 69 -5.84 2.06 -3.61
C ASN A 69 -6.34 0.72 -4.17
N ALA A 70 -5.44 -0.23 -4.37
CA ALA A 70 -5.79 -1.55 -4.85
C ALA A 70 -6.66 -2.33 -3.84
N TRP A 71 -6.31 -2.30 -2.56
CA TRP A 71 -7.11 -2.98 -1.53
C TRP A 71 -8.45 -2.31 -1.24
N THR A 72 -8.52 -0.99 -1.36
CA THR A 72 -9.77 -0.22 -1.21
C THR A 72 -10.74 -0.51 -2.33
N PHE A 73 -10.28 -0.51 -3.59
CA PHE A 73 -11.17 -0.71 -4.74
C PHE A 73 -11.56 -2.18 -4.93
N ASN A 74 -10.63 -3.11 -4.70
CA ASN A 74 -10.83 -4.51 -5.07
C ASN A 74 -11.34 -5.34 -3.88
N LYS A 75 -12.24 -6.31 -4.15
CA LYS A 75 -12.67 -7.28 -3.12
C LYS A 75 -11.52 -8.18 -2.69
N LYS A 76 -11.45 -8.54 -1.40
CA LYS A 76 -10.44 -9.47 -0.83
C LYS A 76 -10.31 -10.80 -1.58
N THR A 77 -11.40 -11.27 -2.20
CA THR A 77 -11.44 -12.51 -2.97
C THR A 77 -10.90 -12.37 -4.40
N SER A 78 -10.79 -11.14 -4.91
CA SER A 78 -10.35 -10.86 -6.28
C SER A 78 -8.86 -11.15 -6.48
N ARG A 79 -8.49 -11.40 -7.74
CA ARG A 79 -7.11 -11.68 -8.13
C ARG A 79 -6.20 -10.47 -7.92
N VAL A 80 -6.67 -9.27 -8.28
CA VAL A 80 -5.91 -8.01 -8.13
C VAL A 80 -5.61 -7.73 -6.65
N TYR A 81 -6.56 -7.97 -5.74
CA TYR A 81 -6.32 -7.82 -4.31
C TYR A 81 -5.19 -8.76 -3.83
N LYS A 82 -5.26 -10.05 -4.21
CA LYS A 82 -4.24 -11.03 -3.82
C LYS A 82 -2.86 -10.71 -4.41
N PHE A 83 -2.83 -10.25 -5.65
CA PHE A 83 -1.60 -9.79 -6.31
C PHE A 83 -1.00 -8.60 -5.59
N CYS A 84 -1.81 -7.60 -5.25
CA CYS A 84 -1.38 -6.45 -4.44
C CYS A 84 -0.76 -6.91 -3.11
N SER A 85 -1.41 -7.85 -2.40
CA SER A 85 -0.88 -8.40 -1.16
C SER A 85 0.48 -9.08 -1.35
N LYS A 86 0.70 -9.79 -2.47
CA LYS A 86 2.01 -10.39 -2.76
C LYS A 86 3.08 -9.36 -3.07
N LEU A 87 2.76 -8.32 -3.85
CA LEU A 87 3.70 -7.23 -4.14
C LEU A 87 4.08 -6.44 -2.88
N HIS A 88 3.11 -6.22 -1.99
CA HIS A 88 3.33 -5.60 -0.70
C HIS A 88 4.29 -6.43 0.17
N GLU A 89 4.08 -7.75 0.27
CA GLU A 89 5.00 -8.65 0.97
C GLU A 89 6.43 -8.51 0.42
N VAL A 90 6.61 -8.66 -0.90
CA VAL A 90 7.93 -8.54 -1.55
C VAL A 90 8.57 -7.18 -1.30
N PHE A 91 7.79 -6.11 -1.32
CA PHE A 91 8.28 -4.76 -1.01
C PHE A 91 8.83 -4.68 0.42
N TYR A 92 8.05 -5.13 1.41
CA TYR A 92 8.42 -5.02 2.81
C TYR A 92 9.51 -6.01 3.26
N GLU A 93 9.69 -7.14 2.57
CA GLU A 93 10.85 -8.03 2.74
C GLU A 93 12.19 -7.38 2.35
N ASN A 94 12.15 -6.37 1.48
CA ASN A 94 13.34 -5.81 0.84
C ASN A 94 13.58 -4.33 1.18
N ILE A 95 12.56 -3.59 1.62
CA ILE A 95 12.68 -2.14 1.86
C ILE A 95 13.62 -1.81 3.01
N ASP A 96 13.69 -2.63 4.05
CA ASP A 96 14.57 -2.38 5.20
C ASP A 96 16.03 -2.36 4.78
N LYS A 97 16.46 -3.34 3.97
CA LYS A 97 17.83 -3.39 3.43
C LYS A 97 18.15 -2.16 2.58
N ALA A 98 17.19 -1.70 1.79
CA ALA A 98 17.36 -0.52 0.94
C ALA A 98 17.40 0.80 1.73
N MET A 99 16.62 0.91 2.80
CA MET A 99 16.58 2.12 3.64
C MET A 99 17.79 2.20 4.58
N VAL A 100 18.25 1.06 5.09
CA VAL A 100 19.49 0.98 5.89
C VAL A 100 20.72 1.42 5.08
N SER A 101 20.82 1.04 3.80
CA SER A 101 21.93 1.48 2.95
C SER A 101 21.90 2.99 2.65
N LEU A 102 20.75 3.65 2.85
CA LEU A 102 20.58 5.09 2.76
C LEU A 102 20.75 5.83 4.10
N GLY A 103 21.13 5.11 5.17
CA GLY A 103 21.38 5.68 6.49
C GLY A 103 20.17 5.75 7.43
N TYR A 104 19.05 5.13 7.08
CA TYR A 104 17.86 5.04 7.93
C TYR A 104 17.89 3.77 8.80
N CYS A 105 17.08 3.73 9.88
CA CYS A 105 17.01 2.56 10.75
C CYS A 105 16.31 1.36 10.11
N CYS A 106 15.24 1.62 9.33
CA CYS A 106 14.44 0.64 8.62
C CYS A 106 13.59 1.35 7.55
N GLY A 107 12.88 0.58 6.72
CA GLY A 107 11.86 1.05 5.79
C GLY A 107 10.43 0.82 6.24
N GLN A 108 10.24 0.33 7.47
CA GLN A 108 8.93 0.16 8.09
C GLN A 108 8.37 1.51 8.59
N LYS A 109 7.77 2.30 7.68
CA LYS A 109 7.12 3.56 8.09
C LYS A 109 5.89 3.34 8.96
N TYR A 110 5.15 2.27 8.69
CA TYR A 110 3.89 1.93 9.37
C TYR A 110 4.10 0.69 10.25
N PHE A 111 4.42 0.91 11.54
CA PHE A 111 4.43 -0.17 12.52
C PHE A 111 3.00 -0.56 12.91
N PHE A 112 2.63 -1.81 12.68
CA PHE A 112 1.37 -2.39 13.14
C PHE A 112 1.44 -2.71 14.64
N HIS A 113 1.23 -1.70 15.48
CA HIS A 113 0.49 -1.96 16.71
C HIS A 113 -0.83 -1.21 16.60
N THR A 114 -1.91 -1.95 16.37
CA THR A 114 -3.26 -1.42 16.61
C THR A 114 -3.25 -0.89 18.04
N GLN A 115 -3.54 0.39 18.23
CA GLN A 115 -3.66 0.94 19.57
C GLN A 115 -4.63 0.07 20.37
N VAL A 116 -4.23 -0.31 21.57
CA VAL A 116 -5.09 -1.10 22.44
C VAL A 116 -6.33 -0.27 22.75
N LEU A 117 -7.49 -0.75 22.28
CA LEU A 117 -8.76 -0.10 22.54
C LEU A 117 -9.30 -0.57 23.90
N TYR A 118 -9.98 0.33 24.59
CA TYR A 118 -10.62 0.07 25.88
C TYR A 118 -12.13 0.20 25.74
N CYS A 119 -12.86 -0.68 26.41
CA CYS A 119 -14.31 -0.56 26.52
C CYS A 119 -14.68 0.62 27.42
N ASP A 120 -15.62 1.46 26.98
CA ASP A 120 -16.03 2.65 27.73
C ASP A 120 -16.50 2.30 29.15
N GLY A 121 -15.98 3.02 30.13
CA GLY A 121 -16.30 2.85 31.55
C GLY A 121 -15.70 1.61 32.26
N LYS A 122 -14.84 0.80 31.63
CA LYS A 122 -14.18 -0.35 32.29
C LYS A 122 -12.70 -0.48 31.89
N LEU A 123 -11.90 -1.07 32.78
CA LEU A 123 -10.52 -1.52 32.47
C LEU A 123 -10.49 -2.78 31.59
N CYS A 124 -11.43 -2.91 30.65
CA CYS A 124 -11.56 -4.05 29.76
C CYS A 124 -10.88 -3.72 28.42
N LEU A 125 -9.89 -4.51 28.06
CA LEU A 125 -9.18 -4.42 26.79
C LEU A 125 -10.06 -5.03 25.69
N ILE A 126 -10.16 -4.36 24.55
CA ILE A 126 -10.75 -4.91 23.33
C ILE A 126 -9.62 -5.63 22.57
N PRO A 127 -9.62 -6.98 22.51
CA PRO A 127 -8.57 -7.71 21.83
C PRO A 127 -8.50 -7.40 20.34
N ARG A 128 -7.35 -7.67 19.71
CA ARG A 128 -7.18 -7.54 18.26
C ARG A 128 -8.25 -8.37 17.54
N ASP A 129 -8.73 -7.84 16.42
CA ASP A 129 -9.69 -8.50 15.53
C ASP A 129 -11.07 -8.80 16.17
N SER A 130 -11.34 -8.23 17.35
CA SER A 130 -12.65 -8.33 18.02
C SER A 130 -13.66 -7.35 17.43
N VAL A 131 -14.92 -7.76 17.38
CA VAL A 131 -16.04 -6.87 17.00
C VAL A 131 -16.33 -5.92 18.16
N TYR A 132 -16.38 -4.62 17.89
CA TYR A 132 -16.73 -3.58 18.87
C TYR A 132 -17.60 -2.49 18.24
N TYR A 133 -18.27 -1.70 19.08
CA TYR A 133 -19.10 -0.56 18.65
C TYR A 133 -18.36 0.75 18.95
N ASN A 134 -18.29 1.66 17.97
CA ASN A 134 -17.70 3.00 18.12
C ASN A 134 -18.77 4.06 17.87
N TYR A 135 -18.97 4.98 18.83
CA TYR A 135 -19.96 6.04 18.76
C TYR A 135 -19.44 7.33 18.08
N LYS A 136 -18.13 7.45 17.83
CA LYS A 136 -17.52 8.69 17.31
C LYS A 136 -17.47 8.83 15.79
N ASP A 137 -18.04 7.89 15.04
CA ASP A 137 -18.05 7.91 13.55
C ASP A 137 -19.48 8.05 12.96
N MET A 138 -20.39 8.78 13.65
CA MET A 138 -21.64 9.31 13.07
C MET A 138 -21.50 10.78 12.70
#